data_AF-A0A183JND8-F1
#
_entry.id   AF-A0A183JND8-F1
#
_cell.length_a   1.000
_cell.length_b   1.000
_cell.length_c   1.000
_cell.angle_alpha   90.00
_cell.angle_beta   90.00
_cell.angle_gamma   90.00
#
_symmetry.space_group_name_H-M   'P 1'
#
loop_
_entity.id
_entity.type
_entity.pdbx_description
1 polymer ?
#
loop_
_entity_poly.entity_id
_entity_poly.type
_entity_poly.pdbx_seq_one_letter_code
_entity_poly.pdbx_strand_id
1 'polypeptide(L)'
;MDTKELENFFSDPMVSAHIESFMDAHCSIFTCEKEIHSEHYATHKEFSEMMKSLLNSSSIDYNQIQEMYTTYKITEDDPSFSSISYIIALWNFELFYQLMTLVNVDLQLEALHYIQQKYGNQFMYVYILNNFFYLKIIYIMIFLIIIAAKFI
;
A
#
# COMPACT_ATOMS: atom_id res chain seq x y z
N MET A 1 21.62 7.67 -2.35
CA MET A 1 21.09 6.53 -3.10
C MET A 1 20.66 7.02 -4.47
N ASP A 2 21.00 6.30 -5.54
CA ASP A 2 20.55 6.63 -6.89
C ASP A 2 19.08 6.21 -7.03
N THR A 3 18.18 7.15 -7.30
CA THR A 3 16.74 6.87 -7.50
C THR A 3 16.52 5.87 -8.62
N LYS A 4 17.45 5.82 -9.59
CA LYS A 4 17.40 4.90 -10.72
C LYS A 4 17.64 3.45 -10.32
N GLU A 5 18.48 3.18 -9.32
CA GLU A 5 18.68 1.82 -8.81
C GLU A 5 17.40 1.29 -8.16
N LEU A 6 16.71 2.17 -7.42
CA LEU A 6 15.44 1.85 -6.81
C LEU A 6 14.34 1.59 -7.85
N GLU A 7 14.22 2.48 -8.84
CA GLU A 7 13.29 2.31 -9.95
C GLU A 7 13.55 1.00 -10.70
N ASN A 8 14.81 0.66 -10.97
CA ASN A 8 15.16 -0.60 -11.62
C ASN A 8 14.79 -1.82 -10.78
N PHE A 9 14.97 -1.76 -9.45
CA PHE A 9 14.60 -2.86 -8.55
C PHE A 9 13.09 -3.11 -8.56
N PHE A 10 12.26 -2.07 -8.48
CA PHE A 10 10.80 -2.23 -8.54
C PHE A 10 10.27 -2.50 -9.95
N SER A 11 11.05 -2.15 -10.98
CA SER A 11 10.74 -2.52 -12.37
C SER A 11 11.15 -3.95 -12.71
N ASP A 12 11.90 -4.65 -11.85
CA ASP A 12 12.21 -6.06 -12.04
C ASP A 12 10.91 -6.88 -11.93
N PRO A 13 10.48 -7.58 -13.00
CA PRO A 13 9.24 -8.35 -12.99
C PRO A 13 9.18 -9.43 -11.90
N MET A 14 10.32 -9.97 -11.49
CA MET A 14 10.36 -10.96 -10.41
C MET A 14 10.08 -10.30 -9.07
N VAL A 15 10.64 -9.11 -8.82
CA VAL A 15 10.39 -8.34 -7.60
C VAL A 15 8.94 -7.86 -7.57
N SER A 16 8.47 -7.23 -8.65
CA SER A 16 7.11 -6.69 -8.72
C SER A 16 6.07 -7.80 -8.53
N ALA A 17 6.24 -8.96 -9.19
CA ALA A 17 5.31 -10.08 -9.06
C ALA A 17 5.27 -10.67 -7.65
N HIS A 18 6.40 -10.73 -6.93
CA HIS A 18 6.40 -11.19 -5.53
C HIS A 18 5.64 -10.22 -4.62
N ILE A 19 5.85 -8.92 -4.79
CA ILE A 19 5.16 -7.90 -4.02
C ILE A 19 3.66 -7.94 -4.32
N GLU A 20 3.27 -7.83 -5.59
CA GLU A 20 1.87 -7.86 -6.02
C GLU A 20 1.16 -9.14 -5.53
N SER A 21 1.75 -10.32 -5.77
CA SER A 21 1.16 -11.58 -5.33
C SER A 21 1.00 -11.67 -3.81
N PHE A 22 1.92 -11.11 -3.04
CA PHE A 22 1.80 -11.06 -1.58
C PHE A 22 0.64 -10.15 -1.17
N MET A 23 0.58 -8.95 -1.75
CA MET A 23 -0.46 -7.97 -1.41
C MET A 23 -1.85 -8.52 -1.74
N ASP A 24 -2.04 -9.09 -2.93
CA ASP A 24 -3.31 -9.66 -3.36
C ASP A 24 -3.79 -10.80 -2.46
N ALA A 25 -2.86 -11.68 -2.04
CA ALA A 25 -3.18 -12.83 -1.20
C ALA A 25 -3.61 -12.44 0.23
N HIS A 26 -3.13 -11.30 0.73
CA HIS A 26 -3.25 -10.95 2.15
C HIS A 26 -4.08 -9.68 2.43
N CYS A 27 -4.38 -8.85 1.42
CA CYS A 27 -5.04 -7.55 1.60
C CYS A 27 -6.47 -7.64 2.14
N SER A 28 -7.16 -8.77 1.96
CA SER A 28 -8.60 -8.90 2.28
C SER A 28 -8.98 -8.60 3.73
N ILE A 29 -8.07 -8.84 4.69
CA ILE A 29 -8.30 -8.55 6.12
C ILE A 29 -8.09 -7.06 6.47
N PHE A 30 -7.46 -6.29 5.59
CA PHE A 30 -7.14 -4.89 5.83
C PHE A 30 -8.27 -4.00 5.34
N THR A 31 -9.01 -3.42 6.28
CA THR A 31 -10.17 -2.57 5.99
C THR A 31 -9.99 -1.15 6.50
N CYS A 32 -10.78 -0.26 5.93
CA CYS A 32 -10.82 1.17 6.24
C CYS A 32 -11.30 1.47 7.67
N GLU A 33 -11.96 0.51 8.32
CA GLU A 33 -12.47 0.61 9.69
C GLU A 33 -11.34 0.53 10.73
N LYS A 34 -10.15 0.07 10.32
CA LYS A 34 -8.91 0.03 11.13
C LYS A 34 -9.09 -0.74 12.45
N GLU A 35 -9.77 -1.89 12.40
CA GLU A 35 -9.82 -2.83 13.52
C GLU A 35 -8.56 -3.71 13.54
N ILE A 36 -7.55 -3.27 14.29
CA ILE A 36 -6.25 -3.95 14.29
C ILE A 36 -6.28 -5.21 15.16
N HIS A 37 -6.21 -6.37 14.51
CA HIS A 37 -6.01 -7.69 15.11
C HIS A 37 -4.58 -8.21 14.97
N SER A 38 -4.26 -9.28 15.71
CA SER A 38 -2.94 -9.95 15.69
C SER A 38 -2.53 -10.45 14.31
N GLU A 39 -3.50 -10.81 13.46
CA GLU A 39 -3.26 -11.28 12.10
C GLU A 39 -2.58 -10.22 11.23
N HIS A 40 -2.96 -8.95 11.37
CA HIS A 40 -2.31 -7.86 10.62
C HIS A 40 -0.81 -7.73 10.94
N TYR A 41 -0.44 -7.92 12.21
CA TYR A 41 0.97 -7.88 12.62
C TYR A 41 1.73 -9.12 12.14
N ALA A 42 1.08 -10.29 12.10
CA ALA A 42 1.68 -11.50 11.53
C ALA A 42 1.95 -11.30 10.04
N THR A 43 0.98 -10.79 9.28
CA THR A 43 1.14 -10.47 7.87
C THR A 43 2.20 -9.40 7.64
N HIS A 44 2.25 -8.36 8.48
CA HIS A 44 3.31 -7.34 8.38
C HIS A 44 4.69 -7.95 8.57
N LYS A 45 4.85 -8.85 9.55
CA LYS A 45 6.11 -9.55 9.77
C LYS A 45 6.53 -10.38 8.55
N GLU A 46 5.60 -11.13 7.95
CA GLU A 46 5.85 -11.92 6.74
C GLU A 46 6.25 -11.02 5.55
N PHE A 47 5.54 -9.90 5.37
CA PHE A 47 5.89 -8.89 4.37
C PHE A 47 7.31 -8.36 4.58
N SER A 48 7.65 -7.98 5.82
CA SER A 48 8.97 -7.47 6.16
C SER A 48 10.08 -8.49 5.88
N GLU A 49 9.85 -9.77 6.15
CA GLU A 49 10.81 -10.85 5.88
C GLU A 49 10.99 -11.07 4.38
N MET A 50 9.90 -11.09 3.60
CA MET A 50 9.93 -11.17 2.15
C MET A 50 10.70 -9.99 1.54
N MET A 51 10.37 -8.75 1.92
CA MET A 51 11.04 -7.56 1.41
C MET A 51 12.52 -7.53 1.77
N LYS A 52 12.90 -7.92 2.98
CA LYS A 52 14.32 -8.07 3.36
C LYS A 52 15.03 -9.08 2.48
N SER A 53 14.40 -10.23 2.18
CA SER A 53 14.98 -11.24 1.30
C SER A 53 15.21 -10.69 -0.12
N LEU A 54 14.23 -9.95 -0.67
CA LEU A 54 14.36 -9.31 -1.98
C LEU A 54 15.49 -8.27 -1.98
N LEU A 55 15.53 -7.40 -0.97
CA LEU A 55 16.55 -6.35 -0.85
C LEU A 55 17.96 -6.92 -0.66
N ASN A 56 18.12 -8.00 0.11
CA ASN A 56 19.41 -8.67 0.28
C ASN A 56 19.98 -9.25 -1.02
N SER A 57 19.14 -9.49 -2.03
CA SER A 57 19.56 -9.96 -3.35
C SER A 57 19.98 -8.82 -4.29
N SER A 58 19.78 -7.57 -3.86
CA SER A 58 20.07 -6.34 -4.59
C SER A 58 21.25 -5.57 -4.01
N SER A 59 21.70 -4.52 -4.70
CA SER A 59 22.69 -3.56 -4.18
C SER A 59 22.11 -2.49 -3.26
N ILE A 60 20.80 -2.54 -2.98
CA ILE A 60 20.10 -1.52 -2.21
C ILE A 60 20.38 -1.71 -0.71
N ASP A 61 20.99 -0.70 -0.09
CA ASP A 61 21.17 -0.66 1.37
C ASP A 61 19.92 -0.10 2.04
N TYR A 62 19.10 -1.00 2.59
CA TYR A 62 17.90 -0.64 3.35
C TYR A 62 18.21 0.26 4.56
N ASN A 63 19.33 0.08 5.26
CA ASN A 63 19.67 0.92 6.42
C ASN A 63 19.90 2.36 5.97
N GLN A 64 20.55 2.54 4.82
CA GLN A 64 20.74 3.85 4.20
C GLN A 64 19.39 4.50 3.83
N ILE A 65 18.41 3.73 3.33
CA ILE A 65 17.06 4.26 3.04
C ILE A 65 16.36 4.69 4.32
N GLN A 66 16.45 3.90 5.38
CA GLN A 66 15.84 4.23 6.66
C GLN A 66 16.45 5.53 7.23
N GLU A 67 17.77 5.67 7.18
CA GLU A 67 18.46 6.91 7.57
C GLU A 67 18.03 8.09 6.70
N MET A 68 17.96 7.89 5.37
CA MET A 68 17.51 8.91 4.44
C MET A 68 16.08 9.36 4.72
N TYR A 69 15.14 8.46 5.01
CA TYR A 69 13.77 8.80 5.36
C TYR A 69 13.66 9.57 6.68
N THR A 70 14.47 9.20 7.68
CA THR A 70 14.49 9.92 8.97
C THR A 70 15.13 11.31 8.88
N THR A 71 16.05 11.51 7.93
CA THR A 71 16.85 12.74 7.79
C THR A 71 16.28 13.69 6.74
N TYR A 72 15.88 13.14 5.59
CA TYR A 72 15.21 13.82 4.50
C TYR A 72 13.73 13.48 4.57
N LYS A 73 12.89 14.50 4.73
CA LYS A 73 11.45 14.38 4.46
C LYS A 73 11.29 14.16 2.95
N ILE A 74 11.43 12.92 2.50
CA ILE A 74 11.04 12.51 1.15
C ILE A 74 9.59 12.94 0.98
N THR A 75 9.31 13.76 -0.02
CA THR A 75 8.01 14.39 -0.20
C THR A 75 7.16 13.62 -1.20
N GLU A 76 5.86 13.77 -1.12
CA GLU A 76 4.88 13.08 -1.98
C GLU A 76 5.03 13.44 -3.47
N ASP A 77 5.68 14.56 -3.77
CA ASP A 77 5.99 15.02 -5.14
C ASP A 77 7.21 14.30 -5.75
N ASP A 78 7.94 13.48 -4.96
CA ASP A 78 9.09 12.74 -5.46
C ASP A 78 8.64 11.57 -6.37
N PRO A 79 9.14 11.48 -7.62
CA PRO A 79 8.77 10.41 -8.56
C PRO A 79 9.03 8.99 -8.02
N SER A 80 9.95 8.88 -7.06
CA SER A 80 10.34 7.62 -6.42
C SER A 80 9.47 7.22 -5.22
N PHE A 81 8.49 8.05 -4.83
CA PHE A 81 7.71 7.85 -3.62
C PHE A 81 6.96 6.52 -3.58
N SER A 82 6.38 6.06 -4.70
CA SER A 82 5.67 4.76 -4.75
C SER A 82 6.63 3.59 -4.48
N SER A 83 7.81 3.61 -5.09
CA SER A 83 8.88 2.63 -4.89
C SER A 83 9.39 2.64 -3.45
N ILE A 84 9.67 3.83 -2.90
CA ILE A 84 10.18 3.97 -1.53
C ILE A 84 9.13 3.53 -0.50
N SER A 85 7.83 3.69 -0.79
CA SER A 85 6.74 3.35 0.13
C SER A 85 6.75 1.89 0.55
N TYR A 86 7.02 0.95 -0.37
CA TYR A 86 7.12 -0.47 -0.03
C TYR A 86 8.32 -0.79 0.86
N ILE A 87 9.43 -0.07 0.68
CA ILE A 87 10.59 -0.24 1.56
C ILE A 87 10.29 0.35 2.93
N ILE A 88 9.69 1.54 3.03
CA ILE A 88 9.29 2.12 4.33
C ILE A 88 8.30 1.21 5.06
N ALA A 89 7.35 0.61 4.33
CA ALA A 89 6.36 -0.31 4.89
C ALA A 89 6.99 -1.52 5.58
N LEU A 90 8.25 -1.88 5.28
CA LEU A 90 8.98 -2.95 5.96
C LEU A 90 9.12 -2.71 7.47
N TRP A 91 9.24 -1.46 7.92
CA TRP A 91 9.34 -1.11 9.35
C TRP A 91 8.19 -0.23 9.85
N ASN A 92 7.43 0.39 8.95
CA ASN A 92 6.29 1.22 9.29
C ASN A 92 4.98 0.44 9.11
N PHE A 93 4.46 -0.10 10.21
CA PHE A 93 3.20 -0.84 10.21
C PHE A 93 2.00 0.00 9.73
N GLU A 94 1.96 1.28 10.05
CA GLU A 94 0.85 2.14 9.65
C GLU A 94 0.82 2.35 8.13
N LEU A 95 1.98 2.60 7.52
CA LEU A 95 2.08 2.69 6.06
C LEU A 95 1.76 1.34 5.39
N PHE A 96 2.27 0.24 5.95
CA PHE A 96 1.93 -1.10 5.47
C PHE A 96 0.42 -1.35 5.48
N TYR A 97 -0.25 -1.02 6.59
CA TYR A 97 -1.71 -1.18 6.72
C TYR A 97 -2.45 -0.35 5.65
N GLN A 98 -1.99 0.87 5.40
CA GLN A 98 -2.56 1.74 4.36
C GLN A 98 -2.40 1.15 2.96
N LEU A 99 -1.20 0.66 2.61
CA LEU A 99 -0.94 0.01 1.32
C LEU A 99 -1.81 -1.23 1.13
N MET A 100 -1.92 -2.09 2.14
CA MET A 100 -2.78 -3.27 2.09
C MET A 100 -4.26 -2.90 1.92
N THR A 101 -4.71 -1.85 2.62
CA THR A 101 -6.08 -1.35 2.49
C THR A 101 -6.35 -0.83 1.07
N LEU A 102 -5.39 -0.13 0.47
CA LEU A 102 -5.51 0.38 -0.90
C LEU A 102 -5.66 -0.77 -1.90
N VAL A 103 -4.79 -1.78 -1.82
CA VAL A 103 -4.86 -2.96 -2.69
C VAL A 103 -6.18 -3.71 -2.51
N ASN A 104 -6.68 -3.84 -1.28
CA ASN A 104 -7.99 -4.45 -1.02
C ASN A 104 -9.11 -3.68 -1.71
N VAL A 105 -9.10 -2.35 -1.61
CA VAL A 105 -10.09 -1.49 -2.26
C VAL A 105 -10.04 -1.63 -3.79
N ASP A 106 -8.85 -1.65 -4.37
CA ASP A 106 -8.66 -1.80 -5.82
C ASP A 106 -9.19 -3.15 -6.31
N LEU A 107 -8.88 -4.25 -5.60
CA LEU A 107 -9.41 -5.58 -5.93
C LEU A 107 -10.94 -5.67 -5.78
N GLN A 108 -11.51 -5.02 -4.76
CA GLN A 108 -12.96 -4.95 -4.60
C GLN A 108 -13.62 -4.14 -5.72
N LEU A 109 -12.99 -3.06 -6.18
CA LEU A 109 -13.46 -2.27 -7.31
C LEU A 109 -13.38 -3.06 -8.62
N GLU A 110 -12.30 -3.81 -8.85
CA GLU A 110 -12.17 -4.69 -10.02
C GLU A 110 -13.23 -5.79 -10.03
N ALA A 111 -13.46 -6.45 -8.88
CA ALA A 111 -14.52 -7.43 -8.73
C ALA A 111 -15.90 -6.83 -9.00
N LEU A 112 -16.15 -5.61 -8.53
CA LEU A 112 -17.39 -4.88 -8.78
C LEU A 112 -17.57 -4.57 -10.28
N HIS A 113 -16.53 -4.10 -10.97
CA HIS A 113 -16.56 -3.88 -12.41
C HIS A 113 -16.83 -5.18 -13.18
N TYR A 114 -16.23 -6.30 -12.78
CA TYR A 114 -16.49 -7.61 -13.38
C TYR A 114 -17.97 -8.02 -13.24
N ILE A 115 -18.56 -7.86 -12.05
CA ILE A 115 -19.97 -8.16 -11.80
C ILE A 115 -20.88 -7.27 -12.67
N GLN A 116 -20.58 -5.97 -12.79
CA GLN A 116 -21.34 -5.04 -13.62
C GLN A 116 -21.32 -5.44 -15.10
N GLN A 117 -20.14 -5.79 -15.63
CA GLN A 117 -20.00 -6.22 -17.03
C GLN A 117 -20.78 -7.51 -17.29
N LYS A 118 -20.81 -8.43 -16.33
CA LYS A 118 -21.43 -9.75 -16.48
C LYS A 118 -22.96 -9.73 -16.30
N TYR A 119 -23.49 -8.90 -15.41
CA TYR A 119 -24.91 -8.96 -15.01
C TYR A 119 -25.69 -7.64 -15.18
N GLY A 120 -25.03 -6.55 -15.60
CA GLY A 120 -25.66 -5.24 -15.78
C GLY A 120 -25.94 -4.49 -14.47
N ASN A 121 -26.43 -3.24 -14.57
CA ASN A 121 -26.58 -2.30 -13.44
C ASN A 121 -27.66 -2.66 -12.40
N GLN A 122 -28.43 -3.74 -12.59
CA GLN A 122 -29.53 -4.09 -11.67
C GLN A 122 -29.05 -4.52 -10.26
N PHE A 123 -27.78 -4.88 -10.08
CA PHE A 123 -27.22 -5.29 -8.78
C PHE A 123 -26.39 -4.20 -8.05
N MET A 124 -26.12 -3.07 -8.70
CA MET A 124 -25.22 -2.02 -8.19
C MET A 124 -25.79 -1.21 -7.02
N TYR A 125 -27.13 -1.02 -6.96
CA TYR A 125 -27.76 -0.17 -5.95
C TYR A 125 -27.56 -0.63 -4.50
N VAL A 126 -27.41 -1.94 -4.26
CA VAL A 126 -27.23 -2.49 -2.90
C VAL A 126 -25.78 -2.35 -2.41
N TYR A 127 -24.80 -2.35 -3.33
CA TYR A 127 -23.37 -2.28 -2.99
C TYR A 127 -22.85 -0.83 -2.92
N ILE A 128 -23.31 0.06 -3.82
CA ILE A 128 -22.91 1.47 -3.85
C ILE A 128 -23.31 2.22 -2.57
N LEU A 129 -24.52 1.99 -2.05
CA LEU A 129 -25.04 2.70 -0.88
C LEU A 129 -24.20 2.45 0.38
N ASN A 130 -23.54 1.29 0.49
CA ASN A 130 -22.68 0.98 1.61
C ASN A 130 -21.23 1.45 1.44
N ASN A 131 -20.68 1.51 0.21
CA ASN A 131 -19.24 1.77 0.01
C ASN A 131 -18.87 3.21 -0.41
N PHE A 132 -19.78 3.98 -1.02
CA PHE A 132 -19.46 5.35 -1.48
C PHE A 132 -19.25 6.36 -0.34
N PHE A 133 -19.84 6.09 0.83
CA PHE A 133 -19.58 6.90 2.02
C PHE A 133 -18.12 6.71 2.50
N TYR A 134 -17.59 5.49 2.38
CA TYR A 134 -16.27 5.14 2.89
C TYR A 134 -15.13 5.62 1.98
N LEU A 135 -15.26 5.54 0.65
CA LEU A 135 -14.24 6.13 -0.25
C LEU A 135 -14.13 7.65 -0.10
N LYS A 136 -15.26 8.34 0.10
CA LYS A 136 -15.25 9.77 0.42
C LYS A 136 -14.64 10.04 1.79
N ILE A 137 -14.92 9.23 2.79
CA ILE A 137 -14.30 9.35 4.12
C ILE A 137 -12.80 9.07 4.07
N ILE A 138 -12.32 8.11 3.30
CA ILE A 138 -10.88 7.80 3.16
C ILE A 138 -10.17 8.92 2.41
N TYR A 139 -10.73 9.41 1.31
CA TYR A 139 -10.16 10.57 0.60
C TYR A 139 -10.16 11.82 1.49
N ILE A 140 -11.21 12.03 2.29
CA ILE A 140 -11.30 13.12 3.27
C ILE A 140 -10.36 12.88 4.46
N MET A 141 -10.13 11.65 4.91
CA MET A 141 -9.19 11.33 6.00
C MET A 141 -7.76 11.48 5.54
N ILE A 142 -7.39 11.00 4.35
CA ILE A 142 -6.10 11.26 3.72
C ILE A 142 -5.90 12.77 3.60
N PHE A 143 -6.89 13.50 3.09
CA PHE A 143 -6.86 14.95 2.99
C PHE A 143 -6.79 15.69 4.35
N LEU A 144 -7.45 15.20 5.40
CA LEU A 144 -7.43 15.79 6.75
C LEU A 144 -6.15 15.45 7.52
N ILE A 145 -5.57 14.26 7.32
CA ILE A 145 -4.25 13.88 7.83
C ILE A 145 -3.18 14.76 7.18
N ILE A 146 -3.30 15.01 5.86
CA ILE A 146 -2.45 15.95 5.11
C ILE A 146 -2.56 17.39 5.63
N ILE A 147 -3.75 17.83 6.07
CA ILE A 147 -3.94 19.16 6.68
C ILE A 147 -3.42 19.21 8.12
N ALA A 148 -3.65 18.19 8.93
CA ALA A 148 -3.22 18.16 10.34
C ALA A 148 -1.69 18.10 10.46
N ALA A 149 -1.01 17.43 9.54
CA ALA A 149 0.46 17.36 9.47
C ALA A 149 1.13 18.68 9.00
N LYS A 150 0.35 19.66 8.53
CA LYS A 150 0.85 21.00 8.12
C LYS A 150 0.95 22.01 9.28
N PHE A 151 0.44 21.69 10.47
CA PHE A 151 0.34 22.62 11.61
C PHE A 151 1.11 22.18 12.87
N ILE A 152 2.03 21.22 12.76
CA ILE A 152 2.99 20.80 13.80
C ILE A 152 4.40 20.95 13.24
#